data_AF-X0ZEJ2-F1
#
_entry.id   AF-X0ZEJ2-F1
#
_cell.length_a   1.000
_cell.length_b   1.000
_cell.length_c   1.000
_cell.angle_alpha   90.00
_cell.angle_beta   90.00
_cell.angle_gamma   90.00
#
_symmetry.space_group_name_H-M   'P 1'
#
loop_
_entity.id
_entity.type
_entity.pdbx_description
1 polymer ?
#
loop_
_entity_poly.entity_id
_entity_poly.type
_entity_poly.pdbx_seq_one_letter_code
_entity_poly.pdbx_strand_id
1 'polypeptide(L)'
;ELSLQAGAELSKNGGPIVDENLETTIEGIFACGNVLQVHDLVDMVTVEAKRAGKNAIEYINSRYGKELQKKEIIQCVPGENVNYVKPDIINKQDFSKEIVFTFRVNYPDRRVLVQFKDENNNVIYKRKKIYVIPSEMIELNLNLGEANINPACKSITIEVIPRPEVLIEED
;
A
#
# COMPACT_ATOMS: atom_id res chain seq x y z
N GLU A 1 19.77 -11.02 -1.63
CA GLU A 1 18.41 -11.54 -1.38
C GLU A 1 17.90 -12.23 -2.65
N LEU A 2 17.15 -13.33 -2.52
CA LEU A 2 16.71 -14.17 -3.64
C LEU A 2 15.82 -13.43 -4.66
N SER A 3 14.98 -12.50 -4.20
CA SER A 3 14.08 -11.71 -5.06
C SER A 3 14.86 -10.89 -6.10
N LEU A 4 15.94 -10.22 -5.67
CA LEU A 4 16.82 -9.47 -6.56
C LEU A 4 17.57 -10.40 -7.53
N GLN A 5 18.01 -11.57 -7.06
CA GLN A 5 18.67 -12.57 -7.91
C GLN A 5 17.72 -13.18 -8.95
N ALA A 6 16.43 -13.24 -8.64
CA ALA A 6 15.38 -13.66 -9.57
C ALA A 6 15.03 -12.58 -10.62
N GLY A 7 15.49 -11.34 -10.43
CA GLY A 7 15.24 -10.21 -11.33
C GLY A 7 14.07 -9.30 -10.94
N ALA A 8 13.51 -9.46 -9.73
CA ALA A 8 12.44 -8.59 -9.27
C ALA A 8 12.98 -7.19 -8.98
N GLU A 9 12.19 -6.16 -9.30
CA GLU A 9 12.52 -4.78 -8.95
C GLU A 9 12.33 -4.57 -7.45
N LEU A 10 13.22 -3.79 -6.83
CA LEU A 10 13.17 -3.50 -5.39
C LEU A 10 12.62 -2.09 -5.14
N SER A 11 11.84 -1.97 -4.08
CA SER A 11 11.39 -0.70 -3.54
C SER A 11 12.37 -0.13 -2.52
N LYS A 12 12.11 1.11 -2.08
CA LYS A 12 12.98 1.85 -1.16
C LYS A 12 13.27 1.14 0.17
N ASN A 13 12.36 0.29 0.65
CA ASN A 13 12.53 -0.48 1.88
C ASN A 13 13.41 -1.75 1.71
N GLY A 14 13.94 -2.01 0.50
CA GLY A 14 14.75 -3.17 0.19
C GLY A 14 13.98 -4.42 -0.22
N GLY A 15 12.66 -4.47 -0.01
CA GLY A 15 11.80 -5.56 -0.50
C GLY A 15 11.40 -5.38 -1.96
N PRO A 16 10.84 -6.42 -2.62
CA PRO A 16 10.36 -6.32 -4.00
C PRO A 16 9.17 -5.36 -4.13
N ILE A 17 9.10 -4.68 -5.27
CA ILE A 17 7.90 -3.95 -5.71
C ILE A 17 6.78 -4.96 -5.90
N VAL A 18 5.62 -4.70 -5.30
CA VAL A 18 4.44 -5.57 -5.43
C VAL A 18 3.17 -4.77 -5.72
N ASP A 19 2.20 -5.46 -6.33
CA ASP A 19 0.83 -4.99 -6.44
C ASP A 19 -0.03 -5.34 -5.21
N GLU A 20 -1.30 -4.95 -5.20
CA GLU A 20 -2.27 -5.22 -4.12
C GLU A 20 -2.50 -6.71 -3.86
N ASN A 21 -2.18 -7.55 -4.85
CA ASN A 21 -2.26 -9.00 -4.73
C ASN A 21 -0.97 -9.63 -4.18
N LEU A 22 0.04 -8.81 -3.85
CA LEU A 22 1.38 -9.22 -3.43
C LEU A 22 2.19 -9.90 -4.56
N GLU A 23 1.77 -9.74 -5.81
CA GLU A 23 2.53 -10.19 -6.99
C GLU A 23 3.68 -9.21 -7.22
N THR A 24 4.88 -9.74 -7.43
CA THR A 24 6.06 -8.94 -7.74
C THR A 24 6.02 -8.43 -9.18
N THR A 25 7.04 -7.68 -9.61
CA THR A 25 7.19 -7.33 -11.03
C THR A 25 7.44 -8.53 -11.95
N ILE A 26 7.76 -9.70 -11.39
CA ILE A 26 7.83 -10.96 -12.13
C ILE A 26 6.48 -11.67 -12.01
N GLU A 27 5.85 -11.89 -13.17
CA GLU A 27 4.58 -12.58 -13.31
C GLU A 27 4.60 -13.96 -12.62
N GLY A 28 3.57 -14.23 -11.82
CA GLY A 28 3.40 -15.47 -11.08
C GLY A 28 4.31 -15.62 -9.85
N ILE A 29 5.17 -14.65 -9.56
CA ILE A 29 5.98 -14.64 -8.33
C ILE A 29 5.36 -13.69 -7.31
N PHE A 30 5.06 -14.21 -6.12
CA PHE A 30 4.46 -13.47 -5.01
C PHE A 30 5.44 -13.32 -3.86
N ALA A 31 5.39 -12.19 -3.15
CA ALA A 31 6.25 -11.92 -2.01
C ALA A 31 5.43 -11.66 -0.73
N CYS A 32 5.94 -12.13 0.41
CA CYS A 32 5.35 -11.89 1.72
C CYS A 32 6.40 -12.04 2.83
N GLY A 33 6.02 -11.65 4.05
CA GLY A 33 6.87 -11.69 5.23
C GLY A 33 8.03 -10.71 5.14
N ASN A 34 9.13 -11.04 5.84
CA ASN A 34 10.27 -10.13 5.97
C ASN A 34 11.04 -9.87 4.67
N VAL A 35 10.84 -10.71 3.64
CA VAL A 35 11.34 -10.45 2.28
C VAL A 35 10.60 -9.26 1.64
N LEU A 36 9.29 -9.12 1.91
CA LEU A 36 8.50 -8.00 1.39
C LEU A 36 8.72 -6.72 2.22
N GLN A 37 8.61 -6.86 3.53
CA GLN A 37 8.80 -5.77 4.48
C GLN A 37 9.00 -6.33 5.89
N VAL A 38 9.73 -5.61 6.74
CA VAL A 38 9.95 -6.03 8.13
C VAL A 38 8.65 -5.86 8.93
N HIS A 39 8.12 -6.98 9.42
CA HIS A 39 6.92 -7.02 10.24
C HIS A 39 7.24 -6.92 11.74
N ASP A 40 6.35 -6.30 12.51
CA ASP A 40 6.51 -6.16 13.97
C ASP A 40 6.17 -7.46 14.72
N LEU A 41 5.20 -8.22 14.21
CA LEU A 41 4.66 -9.41 14.84
C LEU A 41 4.59 -10.58 13.85
N VAL A 42 4.82 -11.79 14.35
CA VAL A 42 4.74 -13.05 13.57
C VAL A 42 3.32 -13.28 13.04
N ASP A 43 2.29 -12.81 13.75
CA ASP A 43 0.91 -12.91 13.31
C ASP A 43 0.67 -12.14 12.00
N MET A 44 1.27 -10.96 11.85
CA MET A 44 1.16 -10.16 10.63
C MET A 44 1.81 -10.88 9.44
N VAL A 45 2.98 -11.49 9.65
CA VAL A 45 3.64 -12.33 8.64
C VAL A 45 2.73 -13.48 8.20
N THR A 46 2.04 -14.11 9.15
CA THR A 46 1.15 -15.24 8.87
C THR A 46 -0.09 -14.80 8.07
N VAL A 47 -0.67 -13.66 8.41
CA VAL A 47 -1.83 -13.10 7.69
C VAL A 47 -1.43 -12.70 6.26
N GLU A 48 -0.29 -12.02 6.09
CA GLU A 48 0.22 -11.62 4.78
C GLU A 48 0.55 -12.84 3.90
N ALA A 49 1.19 -13.87 4.47
CA ALA A 49 1.49 -15.11 3.76
C ALA A 49 0.24 -15.86 3.31
N LYS A 50 -0.82 -15.90 4.15
CA LYS A 50 -2.12 -16.47 3.74
C LYS A 50 -2.74 -15.71 2.58
N ARG A 51 -2.65 -14.37 2.58
CA ARG A 51 -3.13 -13.53 1.47
C ARG A 51 -2.35 -13.81 0.18
N ALA A 52 -1.02 -13.85 0.25
CA ALA A 52 -0.16 -14.16 -0.90
C ALA A 52 -0.49 -15.54 -1.49
N GLY A 53 -0.65 -16.57 -0.65
CA GLY A 53 -1.02 -17.91 -1.10
C GLY A 53 -2.41 -17.97 -1.76
N LYS A 54 -3.40 -17.26 -1.20
CA LYS A 54 -4.73 -17.15 -1.81
C LYS A 54 -4.67 -16.47 -3.18
N ASN A 55 -3.91 -15.39 -3.30
CA ASN A 55 -3.77 -14.64 -4.56
C ASN A 55 -3.02 -15.43 -5.63
N ALA A 56 -2.01 -16.24 -5.23
CA ALA A 56 -1.35 -17.17 -6.14
C ALA A 56 -2.31 -18.23 -6.70
N ILE A 57 -3.22 -18.77 -5.86
CA ILE A 57 -4.27 -19.70 -6.31
C ILE A 57 -5.21 -19.00 -7.30
N GLU A 58 -5.66 -17.78 -6.98
CA GLU A 58 -6.53 -17.01 -7.86
C GLU A 58 -5.85 -16.72 -9.20
N TYR A 59 -4.56 -16.37 -9.20
CA TYR A 59 -3.75 -16.19 -10.39
C TYR A 59 -3.72 -17.45 -11.26
N ILE A 60 -3.46 -18.62 -10.67
CA ILE A 60 -3.46 -19.89 -11.42
C ILE A 60 -4.83 -20.15 -12.05
N ASN A 61 -5.91 -19.97 -11.30
CA ASN A 61 -7.27 -20.24 -11.77
C ASN A 61 -7.74 -19.26 -12.86
N SER A 62 -7.37 -17.99 -12.73
CA SER A 62 -7.89 -16.91 -13.57
C SER A 62 -6.99 -16.59 -14.77
N ARG A 63 -5.67 -16.75 -14.65
CA ARG A 63 -4.66 -16.19 -15.57
C ARG A 63 -3.75 -17.22 -16.24
N TYR A 64 -3.54 -18.43 -15.69
CA TYR A 64 -2.58 -19.39 -16.26
C TYR A 64 -2.93 -19.72 -17.73
N GLY A 65 -2.08 -19.26 -18.67
CA GLY A 65 -2.23 -19.48 -20.11
C GLY A 65 -3.23 -18.56 -20.85
N LYS A 66 -3.72 -17.48 -20.23
CA LYS A 66 -4.58 -16.47 -20.90
C LYS A 66 -3.78 -15.22 -21.24
N GLU A 67 -4.19 -14.50 -22.29
CA GLU A 67 -3.56 -13.23 -22.66
C GLU A 67 -3.65 -12.21 -21.51
N LEU A 68 -2.51 -11.62 -21.17
CA LEU A 68 -2.39 -10.53 -20.21
C LEU A 68 -3.20 -9.33 -20.69
N GLN A 69 -4.31 -9.03 -20.01
CA GLN A 69 -4.95 -7.73 -20.17
C GLN A 69 -3.97 -6.63 -19.76
N LYS A 70 -4.01 -5.48 -20.46
CA LYS A 70 -3.22 -4.31 -20.07
C LYS A 70 -3.56 -3.94 -18.62
N LYS A 71 -2.60 -4.13 -17.71
CA LYS A 71 -2.70 -3.67 -16.33
C LYS A 71 -2.65 -2.14 -16.36
N GLU A 72 -3.79 -1.48 -16.16
CA GLU A 72 -3.80 -0.05 -15.84
C GLU A 72 -3.38 0.09 -14.37
N ILE A 73 -2.16 0.57 -14.18
CA ILE A 73 -1.53 0.68 -12.86
C ILE A 73 -1.64 2.08 -12.28
N ILE A 74 -1.69 2.16 -10.96
CA ILE A 74 -1.56 3.37 -10.17
C ILE A 74 -0.40 3.19 -9.21
N GLN A 75 0.48 4.18 -9.13
CA GLN A 75 1.63 4.14 -8.20
C GLN A 75 1.25 4.64 -6.81
N CYS A 76 1.65 3.93 -5.78
CA CYS A 76 1.54 4.40 -4.39
C CYS A 76 2.83 5.13 -4.01
N VAL A 77 2.71 6.41 -3.70
CA VAL A 77 3.84 7.29 -3.45
C VAL A 77 3.89 7.65 -1.95
N PRO A 78 5.02 7.39 -1.26
CA PRO A 78 5.20 7.88 0.11
C PRO A 78 5.38 9.41 0.09
N GLY A 79 4.52 10.14 0.78
CA GLY A 79 4.60 11.58 0.97
C GLY A 79 5.11 11.96 2.36
N GLU A 80 4.56 13.04 2.91
CA GLU A 80 4.97 13.62 4.21
C GLU A 80 4.94 12.56 5.33
N ASN A 81 6.05 12.46 6.07
CA ASN A 81 6.27 11.49 7.16
C ASN A 81 5.94 10.02 6.82
N VAL A 82 6.08 9.59 5.56
CA VAL A 82 5.97 8.18 5.16
C VAL A 82 7.31 7.69 4.61
N ASN A 83 7.80 6.55 5.12
CA ASN A 83 9.09 5.99 4.74
C ASN A 83 9.00 5.19 3.43
N TYR A 84 8.00 4.31 3.36
CA TYR A 84 7.62 3.49 2.22
C TYR A 84 6.14 3.13 2.35
N VAL A 85 5.52 2.63 1.28
CA VAL A 85 4.16 2.09 1.28
C VAL A 85 4.13 0.77 0.52
N LYS A 86 3.29 -0.16 0.98
CA LYS A 86 2.90 -1.38 0.29
C LYS A 86 1.38 -1.43 0.19
N PRO A 87 0.80 -1.86 -0.94
CA PRO A 87 1.50 -2.20 -2.18
C PRO A 87 2.14 -0.96 -2.83
N ASP A 88 3.12 -1.17 -3.71
CA ASP A 88 3.82 -0.09 -4.43
C ASP A 88 3.00 0.37 -5.65
N ILE A 89 2.23 -0.54 -6.22
CA ILE A 89 1.34 -0.31 -7.35
C ILE A 89 -0.02 -0.94 -7.11
N ILE A 90 -1.05 -0.43 -7.78
CA ILE A 90 -2.40 -0.97 -7.70
C ILE A 90 -2.96 -1.16 -9.11
N ASN A 91 -3.58 -2.31 -9.38
CA ASN A 91 -4.34 -2.50 -10.61
C ASN A 91 -5.72 -1.83 -10.48
N LYS A 92 -6.09 -0.97 -11.44
CA LYS A 92 -7.41 -0.30 -11.44
C LYS A 92 -8.60 -1.25 -11.46
N GLN A 93 -8.42 -2.45 -12.02
CA GLN A 93 -9.46 -3.48 -12.05
C GLN A 93 -9.83 -3.98 -10.65
N ASP A 94 -8.93 -3.85 -9.69
CA ASP A 94 -9.09 -4.34 -8.32
C ASP A 94 -9.56 -3.27 -7.33
N PHE A 95 -9.95 -2.09 -7.83
CA PHE A 95 -10.46 -0.99 -7.01
C PHE A 95 -11.68 -1.36 -6.15
N SER A 96 -12.53 -2.26 -6.63
CA SER A 96 -13.73 -2.70 -5.92
C SER A 96 -13.42 -3.66 -4.76
N LYS A 97 -12.18 -4.15 -4.66
CA LYS A 97 -11.74 -5.02 -3.58
C LYS A 97 -11.21 -4.19 -2.41
N GLU A 98 -11.26 -4.78 -1.23
CA GLU A 98 -10.58 -4.23 -0.07
C GLU A 98 -9.06 -4.42 -0.23
N ILE A 99 -8.33 -3.31 -0.33
CA ILE A 99 -6.87 -3.27 -0.47
C ILE A 99 -6.26 -2.98 0.89
N VAL A 100 -5.27 -3.79 1.27
CA VAL A 100 -4.54 -3.62 2.53
C VAL A 100 -3.27 -2.83 2.27
N PHE A 101 -3.24 -1.60 2.76
CA PHE A 101 -2.09 -0.72 2.74
C PHE A 101 -1.28 -0.88 4.03
N THR A 102 0.04 -1.02 3.89
CA THR A 102 0.98 -1.07 5.00
C THR A 102 2.12 -0.08 4.77
N PHE A 103 2.52 0.63 5.81
CA PHE A 103 3.60 1.61 5.72
C PHE A 103 4.19 1.92 7.10
N ARG A 104 5.38 2.52 7.11
CA ARG A 104 6.03 3.07 8.31
C ARG A 104 6.28 4.55 8.14
N VAL A 105 6.31 5.27 9.27
CA VAL A 105 6.62 6.70 9.30
C VAL A 105 8.13 6.94 9.42
N ASN A 106 8.60 8.13 9.03
CA ASN A 106 10.01 8.50 9.14
C ASN A 106 10.38 8.95 10.56
N TYR A 107 9.48 9.67 11.23
CA TYR A 107 9.69 10.20 12.58
C TYR A 107 8.43 10.08 13.43
N PRO A 108 8.59 9.99 14.77
CA PRO A 108 7.45 9.92 15.68
C PRO A 108 6.69 11.25 15.72
N ASP A 109 5.37 11.18 15.82
CA ASP A 109 4.51 12.36 15.91
C ASP A 109 3.20 12.04 16.67
N ARG A 110 2.50 13.07 17.15
CA ARG A 110 1.25 12.98 17.93
C ARG A 110 0.16 13.83 17.29
N ARG A 111 -1.11 13.46 17.53
CA ARG A 111 -2.30 14.09 16.95
C ARG A 111 -2.18 14.21 15.42
N VAL A 112 -1.92 13.10 14.74
CA VAL A 112 -1.73 13.09 13.28
C VAL A 112 -2.98 12.69 12.50
N LEU A 113 -2.99 13.07 11.23
CA LEU A 113 -3.93 12.65 10.21
C LEU A 113 -3.17 11.85 9.15
N VAL A 114 -3.54 10.58 8.98
CA VAL A 114 -3.16 9.81 7.80
C VAL A 114 -4.12 10.20 6.68
N GLN A 115 -3.61 10.56 5.51
CA GLN A 115 -4.44 10.88 4.35
C GLN A 115 -3.88 10.27 3.07
N PHE A 116 -4.80 9.99 2.16
CA PHE A 116 -4.50 9.51 0.82
C PHE A 116 -4.99 10.59 -0.14
N LYS A 117 -4.13 10.98 -1.08
CA LYS A 117 -4.42 11.99 -2.09
C LYS A 117 -4.26 11.41 -3.49
N ASP A 118 -5.08 11.86 -4.42
CA ASP A 118 -4.85 11.62 -5.85
C ASP A 118 -3.74 12.54 -6.41
N GLU A 119 -3.43 12.42 -7.71
CA GLU A 119 -2.42 13.27 -8.37
C GLU A 119 -2.79 14.77 -8.40
N ASN A 120 -4.06 15.12 -8.19
CA ASN A 120 -4.56 16.49 -8.17
C ASN A 120 -4.63 17.06 -6.75
N ASN A 121 -4.07 16.36 -5.76
CA ASN A 121 -4.11 16.69 -4.32
C ASN A 121 -5.52 16.62 -3.68
N ASN A 122 -6.49 15.97 -4.33
CA ASN A 122 -7.79 15.71 -3.72
C ASN A 122 -7.64 14.62 -2.65
N VAL A 123 -8.14 14.89 -1.45
CA VAL A 123 -8.12 13.91 -0.35
C VAL A 123 -9.21 12.86 -0.58
N ILE A 124 -8.79 11.64 -0.88
CA ILE A 124 -9.69 10.50 -1.16
C ILE A 124 -10.01 9.68 0.09
N TYR A 125 -9.12 9.70 1.09
CA TYR A 125 -9.31 9.05 2.38
C TYR A 125 -8.56 9.79 3.48
N LYS A 126 -9.10 9.75 4.71
CA LYS A 126 -8.44 10.30 5.89
C LYS A 126 -8.76 9.49 7.14
N ARG A 127 -7.75 9.24 7.98
CA ARG A 127 -7.89 8.58 9.29
C ARG A 127 -7.07 9.29 10.36
N LYS A 128 -7.74 9.57 11.47
CA LYS A 128 -7.17 10.18 12.67
C LYS A 128 -6.37 9.12 13.47
N LYS A 129 -5.10 9.39 13.79
CA LYS A 129 -4.33 8.62 14.79
C LYS A 129 -3.81 9.49 15.95
N ILE A 130 -3.76 8.92 17.15
CA ILE A 130 -3.30 9.63 18.37
C ILE A 130 -1.79 9.85 18.31
N TYR A 131 -1.04 8.86 17.84
CA TYR A 131 0.40 8.93 17.62
C TYR A 131 0.82 7.98 16.50
N VAL A 132 2.04 8.17 16.03
CA VAL A 132 2.78 7.26 15.13
C VAL A 132 4.23 7.19 15.59
N ILE A 133 4.88 6.04 15.41
CA ILE A 133 6.32 5.87 15.65
C ILE A 133 6.92 4.99 14.54
N PRO A 134 8.19 5.20 14.13
CA PRO A 134 8.80 4.42 13.03
C PRO A 134 8.87 2.91 13.29
N SER A 135 8.98 2.52 14.57
CA SER A 135 9.03 1.12 14.99
C SER A 135 7.69 0.40 14.89
N GLU A 136 6.58 1.10 14.62
CA GLU A 136 5.27 0.48 14.41
C GLU A 136 4.85 0.60 12.94
N MET A 137 4.49 -0.54 12.34
CA MET A 137 3.85 -0.59 11.03
C MET A 137 2.39 -0.16 11.14
N ILE A 138 1.96 0.68 10.21
CA ILE A 138 0.58 1.11 10.09
C ILE A 138 -0.08 0.26 9.00
N GLU A 139 -1.17 -0.43 9.35
CA GLU A 139 -2.03 -1.15 8.42
C GLU A 139 -3.37 -0.42 8.27
N LEU A 140 -3.83 -0.24 7.02
CA LEU A 140 -5.11 0.36 6.65
C LEU A 140 -5.77 -0.43 5.54
N ASN A 141 -7.03 -0.81 5.72
CA ASN A 141 -7.82 -1.43 4.68
C ASN A 141 -8.71 -0.37 4.03
N LEU A 142 -8.66 -0.29 2.70
CA LEU A 142 -9.41 0.68 1.92
C LEU A 142 -10.03 0.03 0.70
N ASN A 143 -11.29 0.36 0.43
CA ASN A 143 -11.95 0.09 -0.84
C ASN A 143 -11.85 1.36 -1.70
N LEU A 144 -11.07 1.30 -2.77
CA LEU A 144 -10.85 2.46 -3.65
C LEU A 144 -12.03 2.71 -4.59
N GLY A 145 -12.90 1.72 -4.82
CA GLY A 145 -14.12 1.87 -5.61
C GLY A 145 -15.20 2.72 -4.92
N GLU A 146 -15.15 2.80 -3.59
CA GLU A 146 -15.99 3.71 -2.79
C GLU A 146 -15.40 5.13 -2.68
N ALA A 147 -14.12 5.29 -3.04
CA ALA A 147 -13.47 6.58 -3.04
C ALA A 147 -13.75 7.32 -4.37
N ASN A 148 -13.94 8.64 -4.30
CA ASN A 148 -14.12 9.49 -5.48
C ASN A 148 -12.79 9.68 -6.25
N ILE A 149 -12.19 8.60 -6.72
CA ILE A 149 -10.93 8.60 -7.46
C ILE A 149 -11.23 8.85 -8.93
N ASN A 150 -10.50 9.78 -9.53
CA ASN A 150 -10.57 10.01 -10.97
C ASN A 150 -10.15 8.74 -11.73
N PRO A 151 -10.93 8.23 -12.72
CA PRO A 151 -10.54 7.09 -13.54
C PRO A 151 -9.18 7.25 -14.24
N ALA A 152 -8.77 8.49 -14.53
CA ALA A 152 -7.47 8.80 -15.12
C ALA A 152 -6.31 8.84 -14.10
N CYS A 153 -6.58 8.60 -12.81
CA CYS A 153 -5.59 8.64 -11.74
C CYS A 153 -4.38 7.76 -12.05
N LYS A 154 -3.19 8.30 -11.79
CA LYS A 154 -1.90 7.62 -12.05
C LYS A 154 -1.12 7.35 -10.78
N SER A 155 -1.37 8.12 -9.73
CA SER A 155 -0.67 7.96 -8.46
C SER A 155 -1.57 8.32 -7.28
N ILE A 156 -1.40 7.61 -6.18
CA ILE A 156 -1.97 7.94 -4.88
C ILE A 156 -0.83 8.24 -3.92
N THR A 157 -0.85 9.41 -3.31
CA THR A 157 0.14 9.83 -2.32
C THR A 157 -0.39 9.58 -0.90
N ILE A 158 0.40 8.90 -0.08
CA ILE A 158 0.07 8.62 1.33
C ILE A 158 0.89 9.55 2.21
N GLU A 159 0.24 10.30 3.08
CA GLU A 159 0.88 11.26 3.97
C GLU A 159 0.42 11.07 5.42
N VAL A 160 1.31 11.35 6.36
CA VAL A 160 1.00 11.47 7.78
C VAL A 160 1.37 12.88 8.22
N ILE A 161 0.36 13.72 8.38
CA ILE A 161 0.54 15.15 8.70
C ILE A 161 0.02 15.47 10.10
N PRO A 162 0.53 16.52 10.76
CA PRO A 162 -0.08 17.06 11.97
C PRO A 162 -1.55 17.43 11.72
N ARG A 163 -2.42 17.16 12.68
CA ARG A 163 -3.80 17.65 12.59
C ARG A 163 -3.80 19.17 12.73
N PRO A 164 -4.51 19.90 11.86
CA PRO A 164 -4.76 21.31 12.10
C PRO A 164 -5.48 21.47 13.45
N GLU A 165 -5.02 22.42 14.26
CA GLU A 165 -5.76 22.83 15.45
C GLU A 165 -7.06 23.48 15.03
N VAL A 166 -8.15 23.13 15.71
CA VAL A 166 -9.40 23.87 15.56
C VAL A 166 -9.15 25.19 16.28
N LEU A 167 -9.01 26.28 15.53
CA LEU A 167 -9.09 27.61 16.10
C LEU A 167 -10.46 27.70 16.76
N ILE A 168 -10.48 27.78 18.09
CA ILE A 168 -11.70 28.12 18.82
C ILE A 168 -11.93 29.60 18.46
N GLU A 169 -12.95 29.88 17.65
CA GLU A 169 -13.46 31.25 17.56
C GLU A 169 -14.01 31.57 18.95
N GLU A 170 -13.36 32.48 19.67
CA GLU A 170 -13.91 33.04 20.90
C GLU A 170 -15.14 33.87 20.52
N ASP A 171 -16.33 33.42 20.94
CA ASP A 171 -17.59 34.16 20.88
C ASP A 171 -17.56 35.44 21.76
#